data_AF-A0A1S6IYZ8-F1
#
_entry.id   AF-A0A1S6IYZ8-F1
#
_cell.length_a   1.000
_cell.length_b   1.000
_cell.length_c   1.000
_cell.angle_alpha   90.00
_cell.angle_beta   90.00
_cell.angle_gamma   90.00
#
_symmetry.space_group_name_H-M   'P 1'
#
loop_
_entity.id
_entity.type
_entity.pdbx_description
1 polymer ?
#
loop_
_entity_poly.entity_id
_entity_poly.type
_entity_poly.pdbx_seq_one_letter_code
_entity_poly.pdbx_strand_id
1 'polypeptide(L)'
;MKVTINGNVDQKEIDSIIAEEKERYAAKGKEIATIEILEVSAEELEVRTRAKSNIRRVRRITGYLSTVDRFNDAKQEELRDRVVHG
;
A
#
# COMPACT_ATOMS: atom_id res chain seq x y z
N MET A 1 -5.36 2.60 9.74
CA MET A 1 -6.40 2.10 8.83
C MET A 1 -7.49 3.15 8.75
N LYS A 2 -7.79 3.68 7.56
CA LYS A 2 -8.89 4.64 7.34
C LYS A 2 -10.08 3.89 6.73
N VAL A 3 -11.28 4.07 7.29
CA VAL A 3 -12.52 3.49 6.78
C VAL A 3 -13.39 4.61 6.23
N THR A 4 -13.92 4.45 5.03
CA THR A 4 -14.87 5.39 4.40
C THR A 4 -16.11 4.62 3.99
N ILE A 5 -17.29 5.14 4.32
CA ILE A 5 -18.58 4.51 4.06
C ILE A 5 -19.41 5.49 3.24
N ASN A 6 -19.85 5.06 2.08
CA ASN A 6 -20.71 5.83 1.17
C ASN A 6 -21.97 5.01 0.88
N GLY A 7 -22.96 5.12 1.77
CA GLY A 7 -24.21 4.36 1.71
C GLY A 7 -24.88 4.27 3.07
N ASN A 8 -26.05 3.66 3.12
CA ASN A 8 -26.78 3.39 4.36
C ASN A 8 -26.63 1.91 4.75
N VAL A 9 -25.51 1.58 5.40
CA VAL A 9 -25.15 0.21 5.79
C VAL A 9 -25.22 0.08 7.31
N ASP A 10 -25.72 -1.05 7.80
CA ASP A 10 -25.79 -1.31 9.24
C ASP A 10 -24.39 -1.48 9.86
N GLN A 11 -24.23 -1.03 11.10
CA GLN A 11 -22.94 -1.08 11.77
C GLN A 11 -22.44 -2.51 11.98
N LYS A 12 -23.33 -3.48 12.22
CA LYS A 12 -22.94 -4.88 12.39
C LYS A 12 -22.37 -5.48 11.10
N GLU A 13 -22.97 -5.11 9.97
CA GLU A 13 -22.52 -5.52 8.65
C GLU A 13 -21.15 -4.91 8.32
N ILE A 14 -20.97 -3.63 8.60
CA ILE A 14 -19.67 -2.94 8.47
C ILE A 14 -18.60 -3.64 9.32
N ASP A 15 -18.90 -3.96 10.57
CA ASP A 15 -17.94 -4.61 11.47
C ASP A 15 -17.55 -6.01 10.98
N SER A 16 -18.51 -6.77 10.46
CA SER A 16 -18.27 -8.09 9.85
C SER A 16 -17.36 -7.98 8.63
N ILE A 17 -17.64 -7.04 7.73
CA ILE A 17 -16.83 -6.79 6.53
C ILE A 17 -15.39 -6.41 6.92
N ILE A 18 -15.23 -5.51 7.91
CA ILE A 18 -13.91 -5.08 8.37
C ILE A 18 -13.14 -6.26 9.00
N ALA A 19 -13.81 -7.12 9.77
CA ALA A 19 -13.18 -8.28 10.40
C ALA A 19 -12.68 -9.27 9.35
N GLU A 20 -13.52 -9.62 8.37
CA GLU A 20 -13.16 -10.52 7.29
C GLU A 20 -11.99 -9.97 6.45
N GLU A 21 -12.04 -8.69 6.07
CA GLU A 21 -10.97 -8.07 5.29
C GLU A 21 -9.64 -8.05 6.07
N LYS A 22 -9.68 -7.77 7.37
CA LYS A 22 -8.48 -7.82 8.23
C LYS A 22 -7.87 -9.21 8.24
N GLU A 23 -8.66 -10.26 8.41
CA GLU A 23 -8.19 -11.65 8.40
C GLU A 23 -7.60 -12.02 7.04
N ARG A 24 -8.31 -11.69 5.95
CA ARG A 24 -7.88 -11.94 4.58
C ARG A 24 -6.54 -11.29 4.24
N TYR A 25 -6.30 -10.05 4.68
CA TYR A 25 -5.04 -9.35 4.43
C TYR A 25 -3.93 -9.78 5.40
N ALA A 26 -4.27 -10.10 6.65
CA ALA A 26 -3.33 -10.67 7.61
C ALA A 26 -2.77 -12.01 7.12
N ALA A 27 -3.62 -12.89 6.56
CA ALA A 27 -3.20 -14.15 5.94
C ALA A 27 -2.22 -13.94 4.76
N LYS A 28 -2.26 -12.78 4.09
CA LYS A 28 -1.33 -12.39 3.03
C LYS A 28 -0.08 -11.67 3.55
N GLY A 29 0.08 -11.51 4.86
CA GLY A 29 1.15 -10.75 5.48
C GLY A 29 1.14 -9.26 5.11
N LYS A 30 -0.05 -8.70 4.84
CA LYS A 30 -0.23 -7.30 4.46
C LYS A 30 -1.02 -6.56 5.54
N GLU A 31 -0.58 -5.34 5.85
CA GLU A 31 -1.36 -4.40 6.67
C GLU A 31 -2.35 -3.64 5.79
N ILE A 32 -3.56 -3.40 6.27
CA ILE A 32 -4.56 -2.60 5.56
C ILE A 32 -4.33 -1.11 5.79
N ALA A 33 -4.26 -0.33 4.71
CA ALA A 33 -4.22 1.13 4.76
C ALA A 33 -5.62 1.73 4.78
N THR A 34 -6.46 1.35 3.81
CA THR A 34 -7.80 1.91 3.62
C THR A 34 -8.83 0.82 3.29
N ILE A 35 -10.04 1.01 3.78
CA ILE A 35 -11.24 0.26 3.37
C ILE A 35 -12.29 1.29 2.95
N GLU A 36 -12.83 1.14 1.75
CA GLU A 36 -13.95 1.94 1.25
C GLU A 36 -15.12 0.99 1.00
N ILE A 37 -16.27 1.26 1.63
CA ILE A 37 -17.52 0.51 1.45
C ILE A 37 -18.48 1.43 0.72
N LEU A 38 -18.91 1.02 -0.48
CA LEU A 38 -19.82 1.78 -1.33
C LEU A 38 -21.09 0.97 -1.57
N GLU A 39 -22.24 1.57 -1.32
CA GLU A 39 -23.52 1.00 -1.72
C GLU A 39 -23.73 1.26 -3.22
N VAL A 40 -23.79 0.19 -4.02
CA VAL A 40 -24.02 0.27 -5.48
C VAL A 40 -25.50 0.12 -5.79
N SER A 41 -26.20 -0.68 -5.00
CA SER A 41 -27.66 -0.81 -4.99
C SER A 41 -28.15 -1.24 -3.61
N ALA A 42 -29.47 -1.30 -3.40
CA ALA A 42 -30.06 -1.68 -2.12
C ALA A 42 -29.68 -3.10 -1.63
N GLU A 43 -29.16 -3.95 -2.51
CA GLU A 43 -28.76 -5.33 -2.20
C GLU A 43 -27.26 -5.59 -2.49
N GLU A 44 -26.52 -4.58 -2.96
CA GLU A 44 -25.13 -4.76 -3.39
C GLU A 44 -24.19 -3.71 -2.77
N LEU A 45 -23.15 -4.22 -2.11
CA LEU A 45 -22.05 -3.42 -1.57
C LEU A 45 -20.75 -3.73 -2.33
N GLU A 46 -20.05 -2.67 -2.73
CA GLU A 46 -18.69 -2.74 -3.25
C GLU A 46 -17.68 -2.43 -2.12
N VAL A 47 -16.79 -3.37 -1.83
CA VAL A 47 -15.72 -3.20 -0.82
C VAL A 47 -14.37 -3.06 -1.51
N ARG A 48 -13.75 -1.89 -1.38
CA ARG A 48 -12.41 -1.62 -1.90
C ARG A 48 -11.40 -1.54 -0.76
N THR A 49 -10.56 -2.56 -0.64
CA THR A 49 -9.47 -2.60 0.33
C THR A 49 -8.13 -2.30 -0.33
N ARG A 50 -7.34 -1.41 0.28
CA ARG A 50 -5.96 -1.13 -0.16
C ARG A 50 -4.99 -1.51 0.95
N ALA A 51 -4.01 -2.35 0.61
CA ALA A 51 -2.89 -2.64 1.50
C ALA A 51 -1.97 -1.43 1.64
N LYS A 52 -1.37 -1.31 2.82
CA LYS A 52 -0.22 -0.47 3.06
C LYS A 52 0.97 -1.02 2.28
N SER A 53 1.65 -0.14 1.56
CA SER A 53 2.89 -0.45 0.87
C SER A 53 3.98 0.48 1.36
N ASN A 54 5.15 -0.08 1.63
CA ASN A 54 6.31 0.71 2.01
C ASN A 54 6.85 1.42 0.77
N ILE A 55 7.02 2.75 0.86
CA ILE A 55 7.71 3.50 -0.19
C ILE A 55 9.19 3.09 -0.16
N ARG A 56 9.70 2.57 -1.28
CA ARG A 56 11.13 2.27 -1.45
C ARG A 56 11.74 3.29 -2.39
N ARG A 57 12.88 3.87 -1.99
CA ARG A 57 13.69 4.71 -2.87
C ARG A 57 14.49 3.85 -3.83
N VAL A 58 14.31 4.08 -5.12
CA VAL A 58 15.17 3.58 -6.18
C VAL A 58 16.09 4.68 -6.66
N ARG A 59 17.27 4.31 -7.16
CA ARG A 59 18.27 5.25 -7.70
C ARG A 59 18.62 4.87 -9.13
N ARG A 60 18.89 5.89 -9.95
CA ARG A 60 19.38 5.75 -11.31
C ARG A 60 20.88 5.52 -11.32
N ILE A 61 21.31 4.45 -11.98
CA ILE A 61 22.71 4.16 -12.30
C ILE A 61 22.96 4.52 -13.78
N THR A 62 23.91 3.88 -14.46
CA THR A 62 24.14 4.01 -15.89
C THR A 62 23.19 3.05 -16.61
N GLY A 63 22.04 3.55 -17.04
CA GLY A 63 21.10 2.80 -17.90
C GLY A 63 19.94 2.10 -17.19
N TYR A 64 19.95 1.94 -15.86
CA TYR A 64 18.87 1.27 -15.13
C TYR A 64 18.58 1.88 -13.74
N LEU A 65 17.46 1.46 -13.14
CA LEU A 65 17.04 1.79 -11.78
C LEU A 65 17.26 0.60 -10.86
N SER A 66 17.81 0.83 -9.67
CA SER A 66 17.98 -0.21 -8.65
C SER A 66 17.94 0.37 -7.23
N THR A 67 17.76 -0.49 -6.24
CA THR A 67 17.83 -0.15 -4.83
C THR A 67 19.26 -0.26 -4.32
N VAL A 68 19.64 0.55 -3.31
CA VAL A 68 21.03 0.63 -2.83
C VAL A 68 21.53 -0.70 -2.26
N ASP A 69 20.64 -1.52 -1.69
CA ASP A 69 20.96 -2.87 -1.18
C ASP A 69 21.47 -3.84 -2.25
N ARG A 70 21.26 -3.54 -3.54
CA ARG A 70 21.76 -4.35 -4.67
C ARG A 70 23.05 -3.80 -5.28
N PHE A 71 23.58 -2.70 -4.76
CA PHE A 71 24.78 -2.07 -5.32
C PHE A 71 26.02 -2.83 -4.83
N ASN A 72 26.96 -3.09 -5.73
CA ASN A 72 28.30 -3.50 -5.34
C ASN A 72 29.05 -2.30 -4.71
N ASP A 73 30.22 -2.58 -4.12
CA ASP A 73 30.99 -1.59 -3.37
C ASP A 73 31.35 -0.37 -4.23
N ALA A 74 31.77 -0.59 -5.49
CA ALA A 74 32.09 0.50 -6.42
C ALA A 74 30.90 1.43 -6.71
N LYS A 75 29.67 0.89 -6.83
CA LYS A 75 28.47 1.72 -7.03
C LYS A 75 28.01 2.41 -5.75
N GLN A 76 28.32 1.87 -4.59
CA GLN A 76 28.10 2.55 -3.32
C GLN A 76 29.07 3.73 -3.15
N GLU A 77 30.32 3.60 -3.58
CA GLU A 77 31.31 4.68 -3.57
C GLU A 77 30.93 5.79 -4.56
N GLU A 78 30.61 5.44 -5.82
CA GLU A 78 30.11 6.40 -6.82
C GLU A 78 28.90 7.18 -6.29
N LEU A 79 28.00 6.52 -5.56
CA LEU A 79 26.83 7.15 -4.96
C LEU A 79 27.22 8.19 -3.89
N ARG A 80 28.26 7.92 -3.09
CA ARG A 80 28.76 8.87 -2.06
C ARG A 80 29.37 10.11 -2.69
N ASP A 81 29.98 9.97 -3.87
CA ASP A 81 30.63 11.06 -4.59
C ASP A 81 29.65 11.94 -5.41
N ARG A 82 28.36 11.59 -5.47
CA ARG A 82 27.38 12.37 -6.22
C ARG A 82 27.13 13.74 -5.60
N VAL A 83 27.22 14.77 -6.43
CA VAL A 83 26.90 16.15 -6.05
C VAL A 83 25.49 16.50 -6.49
N VAL A 84 24.73 17.15 -5.61
CA VAL A 84 23.41 17.71 -5.94
C VAL A 84 23.64 19.05 -6.63
N HIS A 85 23.20 19.15 -7.89
CA HIS A 85 23.12 20.43 -8.58
C HIS A 85 21.77 21.06 -8.25
N GLY A 86 21.81 22.29 -7.72
CA GLY A 86 20.62 23.08 -7.37
C GLY A 86 20.02 23.81 -8.55
#